data_AF-A0A9Q1EJ63-F1
#
_entry.id   AF-A0A9Q1EJ63-F1
#
_cell.length_a   1.000
_cell.length_b   1.000
_cell.length_c   1.000
_cell.angle_alpha   90.00
_cell.angle_beta   90.00
_cell.angle_gamma   90.00
#
_symmetry.space_group_name_H-M   'P 1'
#
loop_
_entity.id
_entity.type
_entity.pdbx_description
1 polymer ?
#
loop_
_entity_poly.entity_id
_entity_poly.type
_entity_poly.pdbx_seq_one_letter_code
_entity_poly.pdbx_strand_id
1 'polypeptide(L)'
;MIVKRRPVDCIRLTGHIDLLTNYADVYKGVKGEVAKLARHQVTVGSDACPFTTFTEYQDTYRAWSVLPVRSRKPVEYRARGGVEFVTNYAQEYKAWKSQRRLPIIQLEQTAMPVGPFENVTSYRHEFAAKRLPGSSRPKGGETQLLVKRRQLSRSVSAKESRESRSTDPQRQSRSVGAGNRRKNRQLLRNRKD
;
A
#
# COMPACT_ATOMS: atom_id res chain seq x y z
N MET A 1 -31.93 -132.48 -9.30
CA MET A 1 -32.62 -131.18 -9.50
C MET A 1 -31.81 -130.11 -8.79
N ILE A 2 -31.37 -129.05 -9.49
CA ILE A 2 -30.56 -127.97 -8.90
C ILE A 2 -31.51 -126.94 -8.26
N VAL A 3 -31.41 -126.75 -6.95
CA VAL A 3 -32.23 -125.77 -6.21
C VAL A 3 -31.56 -124.40 -6.31
N LYS A 4 -32.18 -123.46 -7.03
CA LYS A 4 -31.74 -122.06 -7.06
C LYS A 4 -32.07 -121.40 -5.73
N ARG A 5 -31.06 -120.93 -4.98
CA ARG A 5 -31.26 -120.09 -3.79
C ARG A 5 -31.65 -118.66 -4.23
N ARG A 6 -32.61 -118.05 -3.54
CA ARG A 6 -33.03 -116.66 -3.76
C ARG A 6 -31.95 -115.68 -3.25
N PRO A 7 -31.78 -114.51 -3.88
CA PRO A 7 -30.84 -113.51 -3.41
C PRO A 7 -31.35 -112.92 -2.08
N VAL A 8 -30.43 -112.66 -1.17
CA VAL A 8 -30.73 -112.11 0.16
C VAL A 8 -30.73 -110.59 0.05
N ASP A 9 -31.83 -109.96 0.41
CA ASP A 9 -31.92 -108.50 0.41
C ASP A 9 -31.06 -107.92 1.54
N CYS A 10 -30.13 -107.03 1.19
CA CYS A 10 -29.26 -106.37 2.14
C CYS A 10 -30.08 -105.33 2.92
N ILE A 11 -30.23 -105.51 4.24
CA ILE A 11 -30.91 -104.54 5.10
C ILE A 11 -30.04 -103.27 5.17
N ARG A 12 -30.54 -102.16 4.63
CA ARG A 12 -29.87 -100.86 4.72
C ARG A 12 -30.11 -100.29 6.13
N LEU A 13 -29.10 -100.35 6.99
CA LEU A 13 -29.16 -99.77 8.33
C LEU A 13 -29.12 -98.23 8.21
N THR A 14 -30.29 -97.61 8.12
CA THR A 14 -30.46 -96.17 8.31
C THR A 14 -30.75 -95.92 9.79
N GLY A 15 -29.68 -95.78 10.58
CA GLY A 15 -29.74 -95.30 11.96
C GLY A 15 -29.16 -93.89 12.06
N HIS A 16 -29.81 -93.02 12.83
CA HIS A 16 -29.23 -91.74 13.24
C HIS A 16 -28.14 -92.04 14.28
N ILE A 17 -26.92 -91.54 14.04
CA ILE A 17 -25.81 -91.67 14.99
C ILE A 17 -25.55 -90.28 15.54
N ASP A 18 -25.70 -90.12 16.84
CA ASP A 18 -25.70 -88.79 17.46
C ASP A 18 -24.32 -88.13 17.53
N LEU A 19 -23.24 -88.85 17.20
CA LEU A 19 -21.83 -88.39 17.09
C LEU A 19 -21.28 -87.55 18.26
N LEU A 20 -22.04 -87.39 19.35
CA LEU A 20 -21.65 -86.67 20.54
C LEU A 20 -20.71 -87.54 21.38
N THR A 21 -19.67 -86.91 21.91
CA THR A 21 -18.78 -87.56 22.88
C THR A 21 -19.29 -87.30 24.29
N ASN A 22 -19.00 -88.21 25.24
CA ASN A 22 -19.34 -88.01 26.65
C ASN A 22 -18.88 -86.65 27.18
N TYR A 23 -17.77 -86.12 26.67
CA TYR A 23 -17.27 -84.80 27.03
C TYR A 23 -18.22 -83.67 26.62
N ALA A 24 -18.72 -83.69 25.38
CA ALA A 24 -19.65 -82.68 24.88
C ALA A 24 -21.00 -82.71 25.60
N ASP A 25 -21.42 -83.89 26.06
CA ASP A 25 -22.66 -84.03 26.82
C ASP A 25 -22.55 -83.60 28.28
N VAL A 26 -21.42 -83.85 28.93
CA VAL A 26 -21.24 -83.53 30.35
C VAL A 26 -20.87 -82.06 30.56
N TYR A 27 -20.09 -81.46 29.65
CA TYR A 27 -19.57 -80.09 29.81
C TYR A 27 -20.30 -79.07 28.94
N LYS A 28 -21.62 -78.94 29.14
CA LYS A 28 -22.42 -77.87 28.54
C LYS A 28 -22.25 -76.64 29.43
N GLY A 29 -21.70 -75.54 28.91
CA GLY A 29 -21.43 -74.33 29.70
C GLY A 29 -22.69 -73.73 30.32
N VAL A 30 -23.02 -74.11 31.56
CA VAL A 30 -24.17 -73.60 32.31
C VAL A 30 -23.82 -72.22 32.86
N LYS A 31 -24.66 -71.22 32.60
CA LYS A 31 -24.52 -69.88 33.19
C LYS A 31 -24.91 -69.96 34.67
N GLY A 32 -23.96 -69.69 35.56
CA GLY A 32 -24.22 -69.63 37.01
C GLY A 32 -25.05 -68.40 37.39
N GLU A 33 -25.74 -68.47 38.52
CA GLU A 33 -26.45 -67.31 39.09
C GLU A 33 -25.48 -66.23 39.56
N VAL A 34 -25.86 -64.96 39.40
CA VAL A 34 -25.04 -63.82 39.84
C VAL A 34 -25.05 -63.75 41.37
N ALA A 35 -23.86 -63.69 41.97
CA ALA A 35 -23.71 -63.62 43.42
C ALA A 35 -24.42 -62.37 43.99
N LYS A 36 -25.21 -62.57 45.06
CA LYS A 36 -25.87 -61.48 45.77
C LYS A 36 -24.84 -60.73 46.62
N LEU A 37 -24.81 -59.41 46.48
CA LEU A 37 -23.90 -58.55 47.25
C LEU A 37 -24.38 -58.47 48.71
N ALA A 38 -23.68 -59.15 49.62
CA ALA A 38 -23.89 -59.01 51.06
C ALA A 38 -23.23 -57.71 51.56
N ARG A 39 -24.02 -56.63 51.69
CA ARG A 39 -23.56 -55.41 52.36
C ARG A 39 -23.69 -55.59 53.87
N HIS A 40 -22.62 -55.30 54.61
CA HIS A 40 -22.69 -55.23 56.06
C HIS A 40 -23.64 -54.09 56.47
N GLN A 41 -24.61 -54.39 57.34
CA GLN A 41 -25.43 -53.35 57.94
C GLN A 41 -24.60 -52.67 59.01
N VAL A 42 -23.99 -51.55 58.67
CA VAL A 42 -23.33 -50.70 59.66
C VAL A 42 -24.43 -50.03 60.47
N THR A 43 -24.71 -50.57 61.66
CA THR A 43 -25.58 -49.92 62.64
C THR A 43 -24.77 -48.80 63.29
N VAL A 44 -24.70 -47.63 62.63
CA VAL A 44 -24.15 -46.43 63.26
C VAL A 44 -25.13 -46.03 64.36
N GLY A 45 -24.73 -46.17 65.63
CA GLY A 45 -25.49 -45.64 66.75
C GLY A 45 -25.66 -44.13 66.56
N SER A 46 -26.88 -43.68 66.27
CA SER A 46 -27.17 -42.26 66.19
C SER A 46 -27.32 -41.73 67.60
N ASP A 47 -26.25 -41.18 68.16
CA ASP A 47 -26.38 -40.27 69.29
C ASP A 47 -27.33 -39.14 68.85
N ALA A 48 -28.38 -38.87 69.63
CA ALA A 48 -29.53 -38.05 69.25
C ALA A 48 -29.21 -36.56 68.97
N CYS A 49 -27.94 -36.19 68.99
CA CYS A 49 -27.45 -34.88 68.62
C CYS A 49 -27.00 -34.92 67.15
N PRO A 50 -27.76 -34.33 66.21
CA PRO A 50 -27.30 -34.22 64.84
C PRO A 50 -26.01 -33.38 64.83
N PHE A 51 -24.87 -34.02 64.55
CA PHE A 51 -23.63 -33.30 64.31
C PHE A 51 -23.80 -32.47 63.04
N THR A 52 -23.57 -31.16 63.14
CA THR A 52 -23.56 -30.28 61.98
C THR A 52 -22.32 -30.60 61.15
N THR A 53 -22.46 -31.42 60.12
CA THR A 53 -21.37 -31.83 59.22
C THR A 53 -20.89 -30.72 58.29
N PHE A 54 -21.48 -29.53 58.40
CA PHE A 54 -21.28 -28.43 57.49
C PHE A 54 -20.40 -27.37 58.13
N THR A 55 -19.39 -26.94 57.40
CA THR A 55 -18.45 -25.92 57.87
C THR A 55 -18.91 -24.54 57.47
N GLU A 56 -18.51 -23.52 58.23
CA GLU A 56 -18.80 -22.10 57.92
C GLU A 56 -18.39 -21.71 56.49
N TYR A 57 -17.30 -22.30 55.98
CA TYR A 57 -16.83 -22.10 54.61
C TYR A 57 -17.86 -22.56 53.57
N GLN A 58 -18.46 -23.72 53.79
CA GLN A 58 -19.46 -24.25 52.85
C GLN A 58 -20.74 -23.40 52.88
N ASP A 59 -21.06 -22.75 54.01
CA ASP A 59 -22.23 -21.87 54.12
C ASP A 59 -22.03 -20.56 53.37
N THR A 60 -20.86 -19.98 53.59
CA THR A 60 -20.51 -18.64 53.11
C THR A 60 -20.13 -18.63 51.63
N TYR A 61 -19.49 -19.69 51.12
CA TYR A 61 -18.98 -19.77 49.75
C TYR A 61 -19.78 -20.72 48.87
N ARG A 62 -21.09 -20.49 48.77
CA ARG A 62 -21.95 -21.20 47.83
C ARG A 62 -21.85 -20.60 46.43
N ALA A 63 -22.08 -21.43 45.41
CA ALA A 63 -22.17 -20.97 44.04
C ALA A 63 -23.42 -20.08 43.86
N TRP A 64 -23.22 -18.78 43.74
CA TRP A 64 -24.28 -17.82 43.48
C TRP A 64 -24.69 -17.89 42.00
N SER A 65 -26.00 -17.91 41.73
CA SER A 65 -26.51 -17.81 40.35
C SER A 65 -26.24 -16.42 39.80
N VAL A 66 -25.26 -16.29 38.92
CA VAL A 66 -24.99 -15.04 38.20
C VAL A 66 -25.86 -15.00 36.95
N LEU A 67 -26.62 -13.92 36.77
CA LEU A 67 -27.37 -13.72 35.53
C LEU A 67 -26.40 -13.60 34.35
N PRO A 68 -26.67 -14.26 33.21
CA PRO A 68 -25.79 -14.17 32.05
C PRO A 68 -25.71 -12.72 31.57
N VAL A 69 -24.49 -12.18 31.51
CA VAL A 69 -24.25 -10.82 31.03
C VAL A 69 -24.58 -10.77 29.54
N ARG A 70 -25.62 -10.01 29.19
CA ARG A 70 -25.94 -9.73 27.79
C ARG A 70 -24.89 -8.75 27.23
N SER A 71 -24.32 -9.09 26.07
CA SER A 71 -23.43 -8.18 25.35
C SER A 71 -24.20 -6.92 24.98
N ARG A 72 -23.70 -5.75 25.40
CA ARG A 72 -24.23 -4.45 24.98
C ARG A 72 -23.46 -3.99 23.76
N LYS A 73 -24.17 -3.50 22.75
CA LYS A 73 -23.52 -2.83 21.62
C LYS A 73 -22.83 -1.55 22.14
N PRO A 74 -21.59 -1.26 21.73
CA PRO A 74 -20.93 -0.02 22.11
C PRO A 74 -21.74 1.16 21.59
N VAL A 75 -21.75 2.27 22.35
CA VAL A 75 -22.38 3.52 21.91
C VAL A 75 -21.67 3.98 20.64
N GLU A 76 -22.43 4.19 19.57
CA GLU A 76 -21.90 4.63 18.29
C GLU A 76 -21.38 6.07 18.41
N TYR A 77 -20.09 6.25 18.16
CA TYR A 77 -19.47 7.58 18.17
C TYR A 77 -19.95 8.38 16.95
N ARG A 78 -20.72 9.44 17.20
CA ARG A 78 -21.00 10.46 16.19
C ARG A 78 -19.97 11.56 16.29
N ALA A 79 -19.11 11.67 15.28
CA ALA A 79 -18.19 12.80 15.16
C ALA A 79 -19.01 14.09 15.19
N ARG A 80 -18.68 14.97 16.15
CA ARG A 80 -19.22 16.33 16.16
C ARG A 80 -18.70 17.02 14.89
N GLY A 81 -19.55 17.82 14.24
CA GLY A 81 -19.39 18.32 12.87
C GLY A 81 -18.00 18.88 12.51
N GLY A 82 -17.76 19.03 11.20
CA GLY A 82 -16.45 19.41 10.65
C GLY A 82 -15.82 20.61 11.36
N VAL A 83 -14.62 20.41 11.89
CA VAL A 83 -13.81 21.46 12.49
C VAL A 83 -13.03 22.17 11.38
N GLU A 84 -13.16 23.49 11.34
CA GLU A 84 -12.44 24.33 10.37
C GLU A 84 -10.99 24.49 10.83
N PHE A 85 -10.08 23.74 10.21
CA PHE A 85 -8.64 23.81 10.50
C PHE A 85 -7.93 24.81 9.59
N VAL A 86 -8.07 26.10 9.88
CA VAL A 86 -7.30 27.14 9.19
C VAL A 86 -6.48 27.90 10.21
N THR A 87 -5.14 27.90 10.04
CA THR A 87 -4.23 28.66 10.89
C THR A 87 -4.26 30.14 10.53
N ASN A 88 -3.97 31.01 11.50
CA ASN A 88 -3.77 32.44 11.27
C ASN A 88 -2.77 32.72 10.14
N TYR A 89 -1.66 31.95 10.10
CA TYR A 89 -0.68 32.02 9.03
C TYR A 89 -1.30 31.80 7.63
N ALA A 90 -2.11 30.76 7.46
CA ALA A 90 -2.76 30.47 6.18
C ALA A 90 -3.80 31.54 5.78
N GLN A 91 -4.38 32.24 6.75
CA GLN A 91 -5.32 33.34 6.49
C GLN A 91 -4.61 34.63 6.08
N GLU A 92 -3.47 34.93 6.70
CA GLU A 92 -2.72 36.17 6.53
C GLU A 92 -1.77 36.14 5.31
N TYR A 93 -1.15 35.00 5.04
CA TYR A 93 -0.17 34.85 3.95
C TYR A 93 -0.82 34.23 2.72
N LYS A 94 -1.51 35.06 1.94
CA LYS A 94 -2.09 34.69 0.65
C LYS A 94 -1.22 35.18 -0.50
N ALA A 95 -1.31 34.52 -1.64
CA ALA A 95 -0.62 34.95 -2.86
C ALA A 95 -1.20 36.29 -3.35
N TRP A 96 -0.55 37.39 -3.04
CA TRP A 96 -0.92 38.72 -3.51
C TRP A 96 -0.47 38.92 -4.95
N LYS A 97 -1.34 39.49 -5.79
CA LYS A 97 -0.96 39.92 -7.14
C LYS A 97 -0.12 41.19 -7.02
N SER A 98 1.20 41.06 -7.22
CA SER A 98 2.11 42.22 -7.28
C SER A 98 2.02 42.92 -8.63
N GLN A 99 2.07 44.25 -8.63
CA GLN A 99 2.12 45.04 -9.86
C GLN A 99 3.49 44.93 -10.51
N ARG A 100 3.54 44.60 -11.81
CA ARG A 100 4.79 44.57 -12.58
C ARG A 100 5.36 45.99 -12.63
N ARG A 101 6.58 46.18 -12.11
CA ARG A 101 7.29 47.45 -12.24
C ARG A 101 7.70 47.65 -13.69
N LEU A 102 7.48 48.86 -14.21
CA LEU A 102 7.96 49.23 -15.53
C LEU A 102 9.50 49.29 -15.52
N PRO A 103 10.17 48.90 -16.62
CA PRO A 103 11.60 49.09 -16.74
C PRO A 103 11.94 50.57 -16.69
N ILE A 104 13.06 50.91 -16.05
CA ILE A 104 13.62 52.26 -16.10
C ILE A 104 14.23 52.42 -17.50
N ILE A 105 13.58 53.22 -18.35
CA ILE A 105 14.11 53.57 -19.67
C ILE A 105 15.16 54.65 -19.45
N GLN A 106 16.44 54.33 -19.70
CA GLN A 106 17.50 55.33 -19.76
C GLN A 106 17.21 56.23 -20.96
N LEU A 107 16.88 57.50 -20.70
CA LEU A 107 16.73 58.50 -21.76
C LEU A 107 18.12 58.72 -22.38
N GLU A 108 18.24 58.56 -23.69
CA GLU A 108 19.50 58.68 -24.43
C GLU A 108 20.08 60.09 -24.21
N GLN A 109 21.13 60.22 -23.39
CA GLN A 109 21.77 61.51 -23.03
C GLN A 109 22.93 61.89 -23.97
N THR A 110 22.93 61.41 -25.21
CA THR A 110 23.95 61.78 -26.20
C THR A 110 23.45 62.99 -27.01
N ALA A 111 23.50 64.17 -26.41
CA ALA A 111 23.39 65.40 -27.18
C ALA A 111 24.61 65.48 -28.13
N MET A 112 24.38 65.29 -29.43
CA MET A 112 25.44 65.44 -30.43
C MET A 112 25.91 66.90 -30.43
N PRO A 113 27.22 67.18 -30.45
CA PRO A 113 27.70 68.55 -30.59
C PRO A 113 27.22 69.10 -31.94
N VAL A 114 26.39 70.14 -31.89
CA VAL A 114 25.86 70.81 -33.08
C VAL A 114 26.84 71.93 -33.46
N GLY A 115 27.58 71.71 -34.54
CA GLY A 115 28.45 72.72 -35.14
C GLY A 115 29.34 72.12 -36.25
N PRO A 116 29.68 72.89 -37.30
CA PRO A 116 30.64 72.42 -38.29
C PRO A 116 32.02 72.24 -37.65
N PHE A 117 32.64 71.08 -37.83
CA PHE A 117 33.99 70.82 -37.34
C PHE A 117 35.01 71.44 -38.30
N GLU A 118 35.70 72.48 -37.85
CA GLU A 118 36.55 73.34 -38.69
C GLU A 118 37.77 72.62 -39.30
N ASN A 119 38.17 71.44 -38.80
CA ASN A 119 39.08 70.49 -39.48
C ASN A 119 40.40 71.08 -40.03
N VAL A 120 40.83 72.23 -39.50
CA VAL A 120 42.08 72.89 -39.85
C VAL A 120 43.10 72.67 -38.75
N THR A 121 44.28 72.21 -39.13
CA THR A 121 45.41 72.02 -38.21
C THR A 121 46.43 73.11 -38.48
N SER A 122 47.18 73.52 -37.46
CA SER A 122 48.28 74.50 -37.61
C SER A 122 49.24 74.12 -38.75
N TYR A 123 49.54 72.82 -38.89
CA TYR A 123 50.34 72.28 -39.99
C TYR A 123 49.79 72.63 -41.39
N ARG A 124 48.46 72.53 -41.58
CA ARG A 124 47.81 72.89 -42.86
C ARG A 124 47.92 74.38 -43.17
N HIS A 125 48.02 75.24 -42.15
CA HIS A 125 48.23 76.68 -42.34
C HIS A 125 49.70 77.03 -42.60
N GLU A 126 50.64 76.37 -41.92
CA GLU A 126 52.06 76.70 -41.98
C GLU A 126 52.77 76.13 -43.22
N PHE A 127 52.35 74.97 -43.71
CA PHE A 127 53.02 74.25 -44.81
C PHE A 127 52.19 74.23 -46.09
N ALA A 128 51.87 75.42 -46.63
CA ALA A 128 51.29 75.54 -47.96
C ALA A 128 52.37 75.42 -49.06
N ALA A 129 51.98 74.90 -50.23
CA ALA A 129 52.90 74.72 -51.35
C ALA A 129 53.50 76.06 -51.80
N LYS A 130 54.81 76.23 -51.58
CA LYS A 130 55.54 77.44 -52.00
C LYS A 130 55.91 77.31 -53.47
N ARG A 131 55.62 78.33 -54.28
CA ARG A 131 56.14 78.38 -55.66
C ARG A 131 57.64 78.62 -55.61
N LEU A 132 58.40 77.67 -56.13
CA LEU A 132 59.81 77.87 -56.41
C LEU A 132 59.94 78.89 -57.55
N PRO A 133 60.84 79.88 -57.45
CA PRO A 133 61.05 80.83 -58.53
C PRO A 133 61.62 80.09 -59.75
N GLY A 134 60.88 80.10 -60.87
CA GLY A 134 61.37 79.62 -62.17
C GLY A 134 60.53 78.57 -62.92
N SER A 135 59.43 78.03 -62.37
CA SER A 135 58.55 77.13 -63.13
C SER A 135 57.20 77.77 -63.50
N SER A 136 57.08 78.17 -64.77
CA SER A 136 55.79 78.52 -65.38
C SER A 136 55.06 77.23 -65.73
N ARG A 137 53.86 77.02 -65.15
CA ARG A 137 53.01 75.86 -65.48
C ARG A 137 51.88 76.33 -66.40
N PRO A 138 51.66 75.71 -67.57
CA PRO A 138 50.60 76.11 -68.48
C PRO A 138 49.22 75.72 -67.94
N LYS A 139 48.23 76.57 -68.20
CA LYS A 139 46.81 76.35 -67.85
C LYS A 139 46.23 75.27 -68.79
N GLY A 140 45.56 74.26 -68.23
CA GLY A 140 44.81 73.31 -69.05
C GLY A 140 44.04 72.27 -68.24
N GLY A 141 42.73 72.19 -68.52
CA GLY A 141 41.95 70.95 -68.53
C GLY A 141 41.30 70.50 -67.22
N GLU A 142 40.00 70.76 -67.11
CA GLU A 142 39.11 70.05 -66.18
C GLU A 142 39.16 68.54 -66.47
N THR A 143 39.56 67.73 -65.50
CA THR A 143 39.41 66.27 -65.54
C THR A 143 38.40 65.86 -64.47
N GLN A 144 37.20 65.49 -64.92
CA GLN A 144 36.15 64.87 -64.11
C GLN A 144 36.58 63.44 -63.76
N LEU A 145 37.19 63.24 -62.58
CA LEU A 145 37.46 61.90 -62.05
C LEU A 145 36.24 61.40 -61.25
N LEU A 146 35.44 60.56 -61.90
CA LEU A 146 34.31 59.83 -61.31
C LEU A 146 34.81 58.77 -60.31
N VAL A 147 34.90 59.13 -59.03
CA VAL A 147 35.20 58.18 -57.95
C VAL A 147 33.90 57.56 -57.43
N LYS A 148 33.57 56.35 -57.89
CA LYS A 148 32.49 55.52 -57.31
C LYS A 148 32.91 55.02 -55.92
N ARG A 149 32.36 55.64 -54.87
CA ARG A 149 32.56 55.23 -53.47
C ARG A 149 31.71 53.99 -53.16
N ARG A 150 32.38 52.87 -52.85
CA ARG A 150 31.79 51.58 -52.47
C ARG A 150 31.29 51.66 -51.02
N GLN A 151 29.98 51.56 -50.81
CA GLN A 151 29.36 51.50 -49.49
C GLN A 151 29.46 50.06 -48.95
N LEU A 152 30.09 49.86 -47.79
CA LEU A 152 30.06 48.59 -47.04
C LEU A 152 29.09 48.75 -45.88
N SER A 153 27.84 48.31 -46.06
CA SER A 153 26.88 48.14 -44.97
C SER A 153 27.19 46.85 -44.22
N ARG A 154 27.69 46.97 -42.98
CA ARG A 154 27.87 45.83 -42.07
C ARG A 154 26.63 45.77 -41.17
N SER A 155 25.66 44.94 -41.53
CA SER A 155 24.55 44.57 -40.66
C SER A 155 24.96 43.34 -39.83
N VAL A 156 25.00 43.45 -38.50
CA VAL A 156 25.07 42.28 -37.62
C VAL A 156 23.70 42.10 -36.99
N SER A 157 22.98 41.09 -37.48
CA SER A 157 21.71 40.63 -36.94
C SER A 157 21.94 39.85 -35.64
N ALA A 158 21.17 40.20 -34.61
CA ALA A 158 20.98 39.40 -33.42
C ALA A 158 20.27 38.07 -33.74
N LYS A 159 20.55 37.01 -32.95
CA LYS A 159 19.59 36.00 -32.44
C LYS A 159 20.29 34.83 -31.70
N GLU A 160 19.46 34.12 -30.92
CA GLU A 160 19.68 32.90 -30.11
C GLU A 160 20.15 33.16 -28.67
N SER A 161 19.30 33.16 -27.63
CA SER A 161 18.20 32.26 -27.22
C SER A 161 18.63 30.82 -26.99
N ARG A 162 19.01 30.50 -25.73
CA ARG A 162 18.77 29.20 -25.05
C ARG A 162 18.68 29.50 -23.55
N GLU A 163 17.49 29.64 -23.00
CA GLU A 163 16.57 28.59 -22.55
C GLU A 163 17.05 27.88 -21.28
N SER A 164 16.39 28.31 -20.21
CA SER A 164 16.48 27.95 -18.81
C SER A 164 16.07 26.49 -18.59
N ARG A 165 16.92 25.70 -17.92
CA ARG A 165 16.48 24.44 -17.30
C ARG A 165 15.91 24.75 -15.91
N SER A 166 14.59 24.87 -15.80
CA SER A 166 13.91 24.77 -14.51
C SER A 166 13.43 23.33 -14.31
N THR A 167 13.92 22.70 -13.24
CA THR A 167 13.47 21.41 -12.73
C THR A 167 12.06 21.50 -12.17
N ASP A 168 11.18 20.62 -12.65
CA ASP A 168 9.80 20.47 -12.18
C ASP A 168 9.66 19.07 -11.54
N PRO A 169 9.52 18.94 -10.20
CA PRO A 169 9.28 17.65 -9.57
C PRO A 169 7.81 17.51 -9.18
N GLN A 170 6.99 17.00 -10.08
CA GLN A 170 5.65 16.54 -9.74
C GLN A 170 5.34 15.19 -10.40
N ARG A 171 5.74 14.09 -9.75
CA ARG A 171 5.22 12.76 -10.06
C ARG A 171 4.85 11.96 -8.81
N GLN A 172 3.63 12.25 -8.36
CA GLN A 172 2.58 11.31 -7.96
C GLN A 172 2.92 10.23 -6.91
N SER A 173 2.42 10.52 -5.71
CA SER A 173 1.87 9.59 -4.75
C SER A 173 0.94 8.55 -5.40
N ARG A 174 1.25 7.26 -5.21
CA ARG A 174 0.25 6.17 -5.22
C ARG A 174 0.61 5.12 -4.17
N SER A 175 -0.10 5.20 -3.05
CA SER A 175 -0.22 4.15 -2.03
C SER A 175 -1.48 3.34 -2.32
N VAL A 176 -1.39 2.07 -2.71
CA VAL A 176 -2.53 1.12 -2.59
C VAL A 176 -1.98 -0.31 -2.47
N GLY A 177 -2.43 -1.05 -1.45
CA GLY A 177 -2.51 -2.51 -1.53
C GLY A 177 -1.95 -3.31 -0.36
N ALA A 178 -2.46 -3.10 0.85
CA ALA A 178 -2.28 -4.06 1.95
C ALA A 178 -3.11 -5.34 1.66
N GLY A 179 -2.42 -6.46 1.43
CA GLY A 179 -3.05 -7.77 1.20
C GLY A 179 -3.54 -8.41 2.50
N ASN A 180 -4.84 -8.30 2.77
CA ASN A 180 -5.51 -9.10 3.80
C ASN A 180 -5.85 -10.50 3.25
N ARG A 181 -4.88 -11.42 3.30
CA ARG A 181 -5.11 -12.86 3.14
C ARG A 181 -5.17 -13.52 4.51
N ARG A 182 -6.36 -13.62 5.11
CA ARG A 182 -6.61 -14.60 6.18
C ARG A 182 -8.11 -14.76 6.43
N LYS A 183 -8.50 -16.04 6.53
CA LYS A 183 -9.77 -16.61 7.04
C LYS A 183 -10.80 -16.99 5.97
N ASN A 184 -10.75 -18.26 5.54
CA ASN A 184 -11.91 -19.15 5.63
C ASN A 184 -11.53 -20.58 5.24
N ARG A 185 -11.19 -21.42 6.25
CA ARG A 185 -11.26 -22.87 6.11
C ARG A 185 -11.37 -23.53 7.49
N GLN A 186 -12.56 -23.47 8.07
CA GLN A 186 -12.96 -24.31 9.19
C GLN A 186 -14.48 -24.45 9.19
N LEU A 187 -14.99 -25.21 8.23
CA LEU A 187 -16.29 -25.87 8.31
C LEU A 187 -16.05 -27.33 7.97
N LEU A 188 -15.90 -28.14 9.02
CA LEU A 188 -16.17 -29.58 9.07
C LEU A 188 -16.01 -30.00 10.53
N ARG A 189 -17.06 -29.74 11.32
CA ARG A 189 -17.32 -30.45 12.56
C ARG A 189 -18.80 -30.79 12.61
N ASN A 190 -19.04 -32.11 12.58
CA ASN A 190 -20.05 -32.83 13.34
C ASN A 190 -21.51 -32.71 12.85
N ARG A 191 -21.91 -33.66 12.01
CA ARG A 191 -23.25 -34.27 12.06
C ARG A 191 -23.08 -35.74 12.43
N LYS A 192 -23.36 -36.05 13.69
CA LYS A 192 -23.86 -37.35 14.16
C LYS A 192 -25.17 -37.01 14.85
N ASP A 193 -26.26 -37.49 14.27
CA ASP A 193 -27.45 -38.05 14.89
C ASP A 193 -28.16 -38.83 13.79
#